data_AF-A0A1M4MP16-F1
#
_entry.id   AF-A0A1M4MP16-F1
#
_cell.length_a   1.000
_cell.length_b   1.000
_cell.length_c   1.000
_cell.angle_alpha   90.00
_cell.angle_beta   90.00
_cell.angle_gamma   90.00
#
_symmetry.space_group_name_H-M   'P 1'
#
loop_
_entity.id
_entity.type
_entity.pdbx_description
1 polymer ?
#
loop_
_entity_poly.entity_id
_entity_poly.type
_entity_poly.pdbx_seq_one_letter_code
_entity_poly.pdbx_strand_id
1 'polypeptide(L)' 'MPADDRMVALVEQMLDLNRRLAAAKAPHEKEVLAGMIDATDRQIDRLVYELYGLTEDEVAIVGRVV' A
#
# COMPACT_ATOMS: atom_id res chain seq x y z
N MET A 1 8.61 9.08 -16.25
CA MET A 1 8.93 8.84 -14.83
C MET A 1 9.16 7.35 -14.68
N PRO A 2 10.33 6.89 -14.23
CA PRO A 2 10.58 5.46 -13.97
C PRO A 2 9.64 4.94 -12.87
N ALA A 3 9.34 3.65 -12.88
CA ALA A 3 8.36 3.03 -11.99
C ALA A 3 8.76 3.10 -10.50
N ASP A 4 10.05 3.20 -10.20
CA ASP A 4 10.58 3.33 -8.83
C ASP A 4 10.16 4.64 -8.15
N ASP A 5 10.10 5.76 -8.88
CA ASP A 5 9.67 7.06 -8.32
C ASP A 5 8.20 7.01 -7.86
N ARG A 6 7.39 6.18 -8.51
CA ARG A 6 5.98 6.01 -8.17
C ARG A 6 5.79 5.13 -6.93
N MET A 7 6.65 4.13 -6.72
CA MET A 7 6.70 3.37 -5.46
C MET A 7 7.05 4.30 -4.29
N VAL A 8 8.10 5.10 -4.44
CA VAL A 8 8.54 6.03 -3.38
C VAL A 8 7.41 6.99 -3.00
N ALA A 9 6.73 7.57 -3.99
CA ALA A 9 5.61 8.48 -3.75
C ALA A 9 4.44 7.81 -3.00
N LEU A 10 4.09 6.56 -3.35
CA LEU A 10 3.01 5.82 -2.69
C LEU A 10 3.38 5.43 -1.25
N VAL A 11 4.63 5.02 -1.01
CA VAL A 11 5.13 4.70 0.33
C VAL A 11 5.17 5.94 1.22
N GLU A 12 5.63 7.08 0.69
CA GLU A 12 5.60 8.36 1.39
C GLU A 12 4.17 8.79 1.75
N GLN A 13 3.23 8.64 0.81
CA GLN A 13 1.81 8.91 1.05
C GLN A 13 1.24 7.99 2.14
N MET A 14 1.60 6.70 2.13
CA MET A 14 1.15 5.75 3.15
C MET A 14 1.70 6.08 4.55
N LEU A 15 2.95 6.54 4.63
CA LEU A 15 3.57 6.99 5.88
C LEU A 15 2.88 8.25 6.44
N ASP A 16 2.54 9.21 5.58
CA ASP A 16 1.80 10.42 6.00
C ASP A 16 0.39 10.06 6.51
N LEU A 17 -0.34 9.21 5.77
CA LEU A 17 -1.67 8.75 6.17
C LEU A 17 -1.64 8.02 7.52
N ASN A 18 -0.64 7.18 7.77
CA ASN A 18 -0.46 6.51 9.07
C ASN A 18 -0.18 7.49 10.21
N ARG A 19 0.64 8.53 9.97
CA ARG A 19 0.88 9.59 10.97
C ARG A 19 -0.40 10.34 11.29
N ARG A 20 -1.19 10.67 10.27
CA ARG A 20 -2.49 11.33 10.42
C ARG A 20 -3.48 10.43 11.16
N LEU A 21 -3.49 9.13 10.89
CA LEU A 21 -4.34 8.15 11.58
C LEU A 21 -4.00 8.05 13.07
N ALA A 22 -2.69 8.06 13.39
CA ALA A 22 -2.21 8.05 14.77
C ALA A 22 -2.54 9.36 15.52
N ALA A 23 -2.52 10.49 14.83
CA ALA A 23 -2.87 11.81 15.39
C ALA A 23 -4.39 12.06 15.47
N ALA A 24 -5.18 11.40 14.63
CA ALA A 24 -6.62 11.56 14.58
C ALA A 24 -7.27 11.13 15.90
N LYS A 25 -8.13 12.00 16.45
CA LYS A 25 -8.91 11.71 17.67
C LYS A 25 -10.36 11.36 17.35
N ALA A 26 -10.85 11.79 16.19
CA ALA A 26 -12.21 11.54 15.76
C ALA A 26 -12.34 10.14 15.11
N PRO A 27 -13.34 9.32 15.50
CA PRO A 27 -13.55 7.99 14.93
C PRO A 27 -13.80 8.02 13.41
N HIS A 28 -14.62 8.96 12.95
CA HIS A 28 -14.90 9.16 11.52
C HIS A 28 -13.63 9.47 10.71
N GLU A 29 -12.75 10.32 11.24
CA GLU A 29 -11.50 10.68 10.57
C GLU A 29 -10.58 9.46 10.47
N LYS A 30 -10.56 8.60 11.49
CA LYS A 30 -9.82 7.33 11.45
C LYS A 30 -10.36 6.36 10.40
N GLU A 31 -11.68 6.25 10.26
CA GLU A 31 -12.30 5.39 9.24
C GLU A 31 -11.95 5.85 7.82
N VAL A 32 -12.00 7.16 7.58
CA VAL A 32 -11.61 7.74 6.28
C VAL A 32 -10.12 7.49 6.00
N LEU A 33 -9.25 7.75 6.99
CA LEU A 33 -7.81 7.53 6.85
C LEU A 33 -7.46 6.05 6.65
N ALA A 34 -8.13 5.14 7.37
CA ALA A 34 -7.96 3.71 7.16
C ALA A 34 -8.34 3.29 5.73
N GLY A 35 -9.47 3.77 5.21
CA GLY A 35 -9.86 3.51 3.82
C GLY A 35 -8.87 4.06 2.78
N MET A 36 -8.25 5.22 3.06
CA MET A 36 -7.20 5.77 2.20
C MET A 36 -5.91 4.96 2.26
N ILE A 37 -5.56 4.43 3.43
CA ILE A 37 -4.40 3.53 3.60
C ILE A 37 -4.63 2.25 2.80
N ASP A 38 -5.79 1.59 2.95
CA ASP A 38 -6.13 0.37 2.21
C ASP A 38 -6.10 0.57 0.68
N ALA A 39 -6.58 1.73 0.21
CA ALA A 39 -6.55 2.06 -1.21
C ALA A 39 -5.12 2.32 -1.72
N THR A 40 -4.24 2.85 -0.88
CA THR A 40 -2.83 3.09 -1.20
C THR A 40 -2.05 1.77 -1.19
N ASP A 41 -2.31 0.91 -0.22
CA ASP A 41 -1.73 -0.43 -0.10
C ASP A 41 -1.98 -1.28 -1.35
N ARG A 42 -3.23 -1.34 -1.83
CA ARG A 42 -3.57 -2.03 -3.09
C ARG A 42 -2.88 -1.45 -4.32
N GLN A 43 -2.56 -0.16 -4.32
CA GLN A 43 -1.82 0.46 -5.43
C GLN A 43 -0.34 0.09 -5.37
N ILE A 44 0.22 0.03 -4.16
CA ILE A 44 1.59 -0.45 -3.93
C ILE A 44 1.69 -1.92 -4.35
N ASP A 45 0.77 -2.79 -3.92
CA ASP A 45 0.75 -4.20 -4.31
C ASP A 45 0.79 -4.37 -5.83
N ARG A 46 -0.08 -3.65 -6.55
CA ARG A 46 -0.08 -3.67 -8.03
C ARG A 46 1.24 -3.22 -8.63
N LEU A 47 1.83 -2.15 -8.08
CA LEU A 47 3.11 -1.67 -8.57
C LEU A 47 4.26 -2.64 -8.25
N VAL A 48 4.22 -3.31 -7.10
CA VAL A 48 5.16 -4.37 -6.73
C VAL A 48 5.03 -5.55 -7.71
N TYR A 49 3.81 -5.96 -8.05
CA TYR A 49 3.57 -6.98 -9.08
C TYR A 49 4.14 -6.57 -10.45
N GLU A 50 3.90 -5.32 -10.86
CA GLU A 50 4.42 -4.76 -12.13
C GLU A 50 5.96 -4.66 -12.14
N LEU A 51 6.58 -4.27 -11.02
CA LEU A 51 8.04 -4.07 -10.90
C LEU A 51 8.81 -5.38 -10.76
N TYR A 52 8.28 -6.37 -10.05
CA TYR A 52 8.92 -7.67 -9.87
C TYR A 52 8.60 -8.66 -11.00
N GLY A 53 7.74 -8.30 -11.97
CA GLY A 53 7.41 -9.16 -13.11
C GLY A 53 6.72 -10.47 -12.71
N LEU A 54 6.11 -10.48 -11.52
CA LEU A 54 5.45 -11.62 -10.91
C LEU A 54 4.15 -11.89 -11.65
N THR A 55 4.18 -12.79 -12.63
CA THR A 55 2.97 -13.44 -13.15
C THR A 55 2.29 -14.24 -12.04
N GLU A 56 0.99 -14.52 -12.21
CA GLU A 56 0.10 -15.20 -11.24
C GLU A 56 0.70 -16.44 -10.53
N ASP A 57 1.76 -17.03 -11.09
CA ASP A 57 2.49 -18.20 -10.60
C ASP A 57 3.25 -17.99 -9.28
N GLU A 58 3.71 -16.79 -8.91
CA GLU A 58 4.47 -16.61 -7.65
C GLU A 58 3.57 -16.29 -6.43
N VAL A 59 2.33 -15.84 -6.65
CA VAL A 59 1.31 -15.67 -5.58
C VAL A 59 0.96 -17.02 -4.94
N ALA A 60 1.02 -18.11 -5.71
CA ALA A 60 0.75 -19.47 -5.22
C ALA A 60 1.81 -19.99 -4.22
N ILE A 61 3.04 -19.44 -4.26
CA ILE A 61 4.15 -19.92 -3.41
C ILE A 61 4.05 -19.35 -1.99
N VAL A 62 3.60 -18.10 -1.84
CA VAL A 62 3.45 -17.46 -0.52
C VAL A 62 2.29 -18.05 0.29
N GLY A 63 1.28 -18.65 -0.37
CA GLY A 63 0.16 -19.32 0.29
C GLY A 63 0.48 -20.65 0.98
N ARG A 64 1.74 -21.13 0.95
CA ARG A 64 2.10 -22.46 1.50
C ARG A 64 3.11 -22.43 2.66
N VAL A 65 3.55 -21.27 3.11
CA VAL A 65 4.47 -21.18 4.26
C VAL A 65 4.04 -20.06 5.20
N VAL A 66 2.93 -20.28 5.92
CA VAL A 66 2.69 -19.85 7.31
C VAL A 66 1.51 -20.62 7.89
#